data_AF-A6F0Q0-F1
#
_entry.id   AF-A6F0Q0-F1
#
_cell.length_a   1.000
_cell.length_b   1.000
_cell.length_c   1.000
_cell.angle_alpha   90.00
_cell.angle_beta   90.00
_cell.angle_gamma   90.00
#
_symmetry.space_group_name_H-M   'P 1'
#
loop_
_entity.id
_entity.type
_entity.pdbx_description
1 polymer ?
#
loop_
_entity_poly.entity_id
_entity_poly.type
_entity_poly.pdbx_seq_one_letter_code
_entity_poly.pdbx_strand_id
1 'polypeptide(L)'
;MIKDALIRRCVRLLAAVHELHKQGYQDLAVFCPMAPSDTSWRCRLLPFDQVQWNGEMWSELPGDGAESARHSSGKLGNEYFGWTDARSDTARELAEKIKLRFPRLMARTRCLNYEYSGWFTYMLGEAEHGHLPVMGAEYREEYREKLATTTPGVWIKGPPLFSMVRVRGKTYYFTSPPHLKPGDDWHEAYKSHVMMWQNNEDERGCPLPQYPVDTADTFELGAYWEGAIYYIQTILGFTDIRRFLSAMEVGSERSDQWDVFFLVWNSEGQLIYLIAFLLRRLLAEPHKYALEPSERDYWEQRLRSLESQTHHHWVQSGRPPNPYYGGGNPLHLGLILTGLSKDNLVNA
;
A
#
# COMPACT_ATOMS: atom_id res chain seq x y z
N MET A 1 19.94 -30.43 -6.21
CA MET A 1 19.85 -30.76 -4.77
C MET A 1 20.92 -29.96 -4.01
N ILE A 2 20.50 -29.09 -3.08
CA ILE A 2 21.41 -28.18 -2.34
C ILE A 2 22.35 -28.97 -1.44
N LYS A 3 23.65 -28.91 -1.70
CA LYS A 3 24.66 -29.64 -0.92
C LYS A 3 24.94 -28.99 0.44
N ASP A 4 24.81 -27.66 0.54
CA ASP A 4 25.07 -26.89 1.76
C ASP A 4 23.91 -27.02 2.78
N ALA A 5 24.24 -27.48 3.99
CA ALA A 5 23.26 -27.65 5.07
C ALA A 5 22.69 -26.34 5.60
N LEU A 6 23.45 -25.25 5.58
CA LEU A 6 23.02 -23.93 6.02
C LEU A 6 22.01 -23.36 5.02
N ILE A 7 22.31 -23.43 3.72
CA ILE A 7 21.38 -23.00 2.67
C ILE A 7 20.07 -23.77 2.76
N ARG A 8 20.10 -25.11 2.94
CA ARG A 8 18.88 -25.91 3.14
C ARG A 8 18.03 -25.42 4.32
N ARG A 9 18.65 -24.97 5.40
CA ARG A 9 17.94 -24.46 6.59
C ARG A 9 17.32 -23.08 6.33
N CYS A 10 18.02 -22.20 5.61
CA CYS A 10 17.49 -20.90 5.18
C CYS A 10 16.30 -21.07 4.24
N VAL A 11 16.45 -21.94 3.22
CA VAL A 11 15.39 -22.27 2.26
C VAL A 11 14.16 -22.82 2.97
N ARG A 12 14.33 -23.63 4.03
CA ARG A 12 13.20 -24.13 4.80
C ARG A 12 12.37 -23.01 5.46
N LEU A 13 13.02 -21.95 5.96
CA LEU A 13 12.30 -20.81 6.50
C LEU A 13 11.51 -20.08 5.40
N LEU A 14 12.12 -19.86 4.24
CA LEU A 14 11.43 -19.27 3.09
C LEU A 14 10.25 -20.14 2.62
N ALA A 15 10.43 -21.47 2.58
CA ALA A 15 9.37 -22.41 2.27
C ALA A 15 8.23 -22.38 3.31
N ALA A 16 8.53 -22.14 4.60
CA ALA A 16 7.50 -21.96 5.62
C ALA A 16 6.67 -20.69 5.37
N VAL A 17 7.31 -19.58 4.98
CA VAL A 17 6.61 -18.36 4.56
C VAL A 17 5.72 -18.62 3.33
N HIS A 18 6.22 -19.37 2.34
CA HIS A 18 5.42 -19.76 1.18
C HIS A 18 4.21 -20.64 1.56
N GLU A 19 4.32 -21.55 2.54
CA GLU A 19 3.16 -22.28 3.06
C GLU A 19 2.13 -21.35 3.73
N LEU A 20 2.55 -20.23 4.32
CA LEU A 20 1.64 -19.21 4.87
C LEU A 20 0.97 -18.38 3.77
N HIS A 21 1.68 -18.06 2.68
CA HIS A 21 1.10 -17.37 1.52
C HIS A 21 -0.04 -18.18 0.89
N LYS A 22 0.09 -19.51 0.83
CA LYS A 22 -0.99 -20.42 0.37
C LYS A 22 -2.23 -20.38 1.26
N GLN A 23 -2.08 -19.96 2.53
CA GLN A 23 -3.15 -19.88 3.52
C GLN A 23 -3.77 -18.47 3.62
N GLY A 24 -3.38 -17.53 2.76
CA GLY A 24 -3.91 -16.17 2.73
C GLY A 24 -3.15 -15.15 3.59
N TYR A 25 -1.91 -15.44 3.99
CA TYR A 25 -1.04 -14.49 4.67
C TYR A 25 -0.03 -13.85 3.70
N GLN A 26 -0.50 -13.36 2.55
CA GLN A 26 0.37 -12.99 1.43
C GLN A 26 1.10 -11.65 1.65
N ASP A 27 0.64 -10.82 2.59
CA ASP A 27 1.35 -9.61 3.03
C ASP A 27 2.46 -9.90 4.05
N LEU A 28 2.80 -11.17 4.30
CA LEU A 28 3.96 -11.55 5.09
C LEU A 28 5.22 -11.45 4.24
N ALA A 29 5.97 -10.36 4.41
CA ALA A 29 7.22 -10.11 3.73
C ALA A 29 8.44 -10.69 4.46
N VAL A 30 9.50 -10.93 3.70
CA VAL A 30 10.83 -11.24 4.22
C VAL A 30 11.79 -10.10 3.94
N PHE A 31 12.57 -9.72 4.94
CA PHE A 31 13.72 -8.82 4.79
C PHE A 31 15.00 -9.59 5.11
N CYS A 32 15.90 -9.69 4.13
CA CYS A 32 17.02 -10.63 4.16
C CYS A 32 18.39 -9.95 4.15
N PRO A 33 18.80 -9.24 5.22
CA PRO A 33 20.11 -8.61 5.26
C PRO A 33 21.21 -9.66 5.49
N MET A 34 22.43 -9.34 5.05
CA MET A 34 23.62 -10.03 5.51
C MET A 34 24.08 -9.47 6.86
N ALA A 35 24.77 -10.28 7.67
CA ALA A 35 25.51 -9.75 8.81
C ALA A 35 26.66 -8.85 8.31
N PRO A 36 27.05 -7.79 9.03
CA PRO A 36 28.16 -6.90 8.61
C PRO A 36 29.51 -7.60 8.42
N SER A 37 29.65 -8.82 8.94
CA SER A 37 30.82 -9.68 8.75
C SER A 37 30.74 -10.59 7.52
N ASP A 38 29.64 -10.53 6.77
CA ASP A 38 29.26 -11.45 5.67
C ASP A 38 29.21 -12.95 6.03
N THR A 39 29.28 -13.27 7.32
CA THR A 39 29.34 -14.67 7.80
C THR A 39 27.99 -15.32 8.07
N SER A 40 26.89 -14.55 8.02
CA SER A 40 25.55 -15.12 8.23
C SER A 40 24.49 -14.37 7.44
N TRP A 41 23.63 -15.15 6.79
CA TRP A 41 22.40 -14.68 6.19
C TRP A 41 21.35 -14.50 7.28
N ARG A 42 20.58 -13.43 7.23
CA ARG A 42 19.51 -13.16 8.19
C ARG A 42 18.19 -13.07 7.47
N CYS A 43 17.12 -13.33 8.20
CA CYS A 43 15.76 -13.17 7.71
C CYS A 43 14.92 -12.55 8.80
N ARG A 44 14.15 -11.53 8.45
CA ARG A 44 13.13 -10.94 9.30
C ARG A 44 11.79 -11.15 8.63
N LEU A 45 10.79 -11.57 9.40
CA LEU A 45 9.41 -11.60 8.93
C LEU A 45 8.75 -10.29 9.34
N LEU A 46 8.17 -9.60 8.37
CA LEU A 46 7.59 -8.27 8.55
C LEU A 46 6.29 -8.17 7.74
N PRO A 47 5.37 -7.28 8.14
CA PRO A 47 4.32 -6.80 7.25
C PRO A 47 4.89 -6.20 5.96
N PHE A 48 4.20 -6.42 4.84
CA PHE A 48 4.62 -6.01 3.50
C PHE A 48 4.91 -4.51 3.37
N ASP A 49 4.07 -3.68 4.00
CA ASP A 49 4.22 -2.23 4.04
C ASP A 49 5.47 -1.73 4.78
N GLN A 50 6.18 -2.61 5.51
CA GLN A 50 7.40 -2.27 6.24
C GLN A 50 8.69 -2.54 5.47
N VAL A 51 8.63 -3.13 4.28
CA VAL A 51 9.83 -3.34 3.45
C VAL A 51 9.75 -2.46 2.22
N GLN A 52 10.73 -1.59 2.03
CA GLN A 52 10.67 -0.57 0.99
C GLN A 52 11.99 -0.32 0.30
N TRP A 53 11.93 0.17 -0.93
CA TRP A 53 13.08 0.72 -1.63
C TRP A 53 13.24 2.20 -1.30
N ASN A 54 14.37 2.57 -0.68
CA ASN A 54 14.63 3.96 -0.29
C ASN A 54 15.32 4.81 -1.38
N GLY A 55 15.55 4.24 -2.56
CA GLY A 55 16.32 4.85 -3.65
C GLY A 55 17.70 4.23 -3.84
N GLU A 56 18.30 3.71 -2.77
CA GLU A 56 19.64 3.10 -2.79
C GLU A 56 19.63 1.62 -2.40
N MET A 57 18.75 1.25 -1.47
CA MET A 57 18.68 -0.10 -0.93
C MET A 57 17.28 -0.43 -0.42
N TRP A 58 17.05 -1.73 -0.23
CA TRP A 58 15.91 -2.21 0.54
C TRP A 58 16.11 -1.88 2.02
N SER A 59 15.10 -1.28 2.63
CA SER A 59 15.09 -0.87 4.04
C SER A 59 13.83 -1.34 4.76
N GLU A 60 13.97 -1.58 6.05
CA GLU A 60 12.86 -1.82 6.97
C GLU A 60 12.40 -0.50 7.56
N LEU A 61 11.09 -0.23 7.49
CA LEU A 61 10.47 0.86 8.23
C LEU A 61 10.21 0.44 9.68
N PRO A 62 10.31 1.38 10.64
CA PRO A 62 9.90 1.14 12.01
C PRO A 62 8.45 0.66 12.07
N GLY A 63 8.23 -0.35 12.89
CA GLY A 63 6.96 -1.00 13.02
C GLY A 63 6.52 -1.13 14.45
N ASP A 64 5.38 -0.55 14.78
CA ASP A 64 4.74 -0.77 16.06
C ASP A 64 3.71 -1.91 15.97
N GLY A 65 3.54 -2.63 17.09
CA GLY A 65 2.40 -3.53 17.28
C GLY A 65 2.55 -4.99 16.82
N ALA A 66 3.64 -5.38 16.15
CA ALA A 66 3.91 -6.78 15.76
C ALA A 66 5.07 -7.41 16.54
N GLU A 67 5.14 -8.74 16.57
CA GLU A 67 6.26 -9.47 17.18
C GLU A 67 7.56 -9.32 16.35
N SER A 68 8.71 -9.30 17.04
CA SER A 68 10.02 -9.26 16.38
C SER A 68 10.44 -10.65 15.91
N ALA A 69 10.15 -10.96 14.64
CA ALA A 69 10.47 -12.25 14.03
C ALA A 69 11.83 -12.20 13.30
N ARG A 70 12.94 -12.30 14.06
CA ARG A 70 14.31 -12.24 13.51
C ARG A 70 15.01 -13.59 13.57
N HIS A 71 15.59 -14.01 12.45
CA HIS A 71 16.38 -15.23 12.31
C HIS A 71 17.77 -14.91 11.73
N SER A 72 18.76 -15.69 12.15
CA SER A 72 20.13 -15.66 11.62
C SER A 72 20.59 -17.09 11.34
N SER A 73 21.24 -17.29 10.19
CA SER A 73 21.81 -18.57 9.78
C SER A 73 23.11 -18.92 10.52
N GLY A 74 23.61 -18.05 11.41
CA GLY A 74 24.84 -18.27 12.19
C GLY A 74 24.76 -19.51 13.11
N LYS A 75 25.91 -19.91 13.67
CA LYS A 75 26.24 -21.11 14.50
C LYS A 75 25.42 -22.40 14.31
N LEU A 76 24.10 -22.42 14.44
CA LEU A 76 23.25 -23.60 14.27
C LEU A 76 22.26 -23.47 13.08
N GLY A 77 21.78 -22.27 12.75
CA GLY A 77 20.93 -21.99 11.58
C GLY A 77 19.59 -22.73 11.48
N ASN A 78 19.25 -23.64 12.39
CA ASN A 78 17.98 -24.36 12.46
C ASN A 78 17.20 -24.10 13.77
N GLU A 79 17.70 -23.22 14.63
CA GLU A 79 16.93 -22.67 15.77
C GLU A 79 16.21 -21.42 15.29
N TYR A 80 15.15 -21.64 14.51
CA TYR A 80 14.37 -20.55 13.89
C TYR A 80 13.86 -19.61 14.98
N PHE A 81 14.17 -18.32 14.90
CA PHE A 81 13.80 -17.30 15.90
C PHE A 81 14.27 -17.61 17.34
N GLY A 82 15.31 -18.44 17.50
CA GLY A 82 15.78 -18.91 18.81
C GLY A 82 15.00 -20.10 19.37
N TRP A 83 14.12 -20.71 18.58
CA TRP A 83 13.31 -21.86 18.98
C TRP A 83 14.10 -23.15 18.85
N THR A 84 14.52 -23.68 20.00
CA THR A 84 15.27 -24.95 20.08
C THR A 84 14.41 -26.15 19.66
N ASP A 85 13.09 -26.05 19.83
CA ASP A 85 12.12 -27.07 19.46
C ASP A 85 11.82 -27.11 17.95
N ALA A 86 12.36 -26.18 17.15
CA ALA A 86 12.12 -26.09 15.71
C ALA A 86 13.22 -26.72 14.83
N ARG A 87 14.24 -27.32 15.44
CA ARG A 87 15.45 -27.82 14.74
C ARG A 87 15.17 -28.84 13.63
N SER A 88 14.15 -29.68 13.83
CA SER A 88 13.76 -30.76 12.93
C SER A 88 12.45 -30.49 12.19
N ASP A 89 11.81 -29.34 12.43
CA ASP A 89 10.54 -29.03 11.79
C ASP A 89 10.68 -29.06 10.27
N THR A 90 9.63 -29.52 9.62
CA THR A 90 9.36 -29.28 8.19
C THR A 90 8.93 -27.83 7.97
N ALA A 91 8.90 -27.38 6.70
CA ALA A 91 8.40 -26.05 6.37
C ALA A 91 6.95 -25.82 6.86
N ARG A 92 6.10 -26.85 6.78
CA ARG A 92 4.71 -26.78 7.23
C ARG A 92 4.60 -26.68 8.76
N GLU A 93 5.34 -27.50 9.50
CA GLU A 93 5.35 -27.42 10.97
C GLU A 93 5.90 -26.08 11.45
N LEU A 94 6.94 -25.56 10.79
CA LEU A 94 7.49 -24.24 11.08
C LEU A 94 6.46 -23.12 10.80
N ALA A 95 5.69 -23.23 9.72
CA ALA A 95 4.60 -22.30 9.40
C ALA A 95 3.51 -22.30 10.50
N GLU A 96 3.10 -23.47 11.00
CA GLU A 96 2.16 -23.56 12.12
C GLU A 96 2.71 -22.89 13.39
N LYS A 97 4.00 -23.07 13.70
CA LYS A 97 4.64 -22.40 14.84
C LYS A 97 4.72 -20.89 14.67
N ILE A 98 5.00 -20.40 13.45
CA ILE A 98 4.97 -18.97 13.13
C ILE A 98 3.58 -18.41 13.44
N LYS A 99 2.50 -19.09 13.02
CA LYS A 99 1.14 -18.64 13.32
C LYS A 99 0.84 -18.57 14.81
N LEU A 100 1.24 -19.60 15.55
CA LEU A 100 0.99 -19.70 16.98
C LEU A 100 1.78 -18.65 17.79
N ARG A 101 3.04 -18.39 17.40
CA ARG A 101 3.97 -17.57 18.19
C ARG A 101 4.04 -16.11 17.75
N PHE A 102 3.59 -15.79 16.54
CA PHE A 102 3.51 -14.41 16.02
C PHE A 102 2.08 -14.03 15.61
N PRO A 103 1.09 -14.10 16.52
CA PRO A 103 -0.31 -13.90 16.17
C PRO A 103 -0.62 -12.48 15.68
N ARG A 104 0.05 -11.44 16.19
CA ARG A 104 -0.19 -10.05 15.74
C ARG A 104 0.38 -9.82 14.35
N LEU A 105 1.56 -10.36 14.07
CA LEU A 105 2.12 -10.37 12.71
C LEU A 105 1.18 -11.09 11.73
N MET A 106 0.65 -12.27 12.10
CA MET A 106 -0.31 -12.98 11.25
C MET A 106 -1.60 -12.21 11.04
N ALA A 107 -2.12 -11.56 12.07
CA ALA A 107 -3.32 -10.74 11.94
C ALA A 107 -3.12 -9.58 10.96
N ARG A 108 -1.95 -8.93 10.98
CA ARG A 108 -1.61 -7.81 10.09
C ARG A 108 -1.28 -8.22 8.66
N THR A 109 -0.88 -9.48 8.45
CA THR A 109 -0.42 -9.98 7.14
C THR A 109 -1.46 -10.84 6.43
N ARG A 110 -2.65 -11.00 7.02
CA ARG A 110 -3.77 -11.73 6.43
C ARG A 110 -4.45 -10.89 5.34
N CYS A 111 -3.81 -10.83 4.19
CA CYS A 111 -4.27 -10.14 2.99
C CYS A 111 -3.91 -10.97 1.76
N LEU A 112 -4.65 -10.75 0.66
CA LEU A 112 -4.31 -11.31 -0.65
C LEU A 112 -3.41 -10.32 -1.39
N ASN A 113 -2.22 -10.78 -1.76
CA ASN A 113 -1.19 -10.05 -2.47
C ASN A 113 -0.53 -11.01 -3.47
N TYR A 114 -1.20 -11.16 -4.62
CA TYR A 114 -0.78 -12.10 -5.65
C TYR A 114 0.55 -11.71 -6.32
N GLU A 115 0.81 -10.41 -6.41
CA GLU A 115 2.05 -9.91 -7.00
C GLU A 115 3.26 -10.30 -6.14
N TYR A 116 3.19 -10.00 -4.84
CA TYR A 116 4.27 -10.36 -3.93
C TYR A 116 4.42 -11.86 -3.75
N SER A 117 3.32 -12.60 -3.55
CA SER A 117 3.38 -14.06 -3.41
C SER A 117 3.87 -14.77 -4.69
N GLY A 118 3.51 -14.24 -5.87
CA GLY A 118 4.03 -14.69 -7.16
C GLY A 118 5.53 -14.45 -7.29
N TRP A 119 6.00 -13.24 -6.94
CA TRP A 119 7.43 -12.95 -6.87
C TRP A 119 8.16 -13.84 -5.84
N PHE A 120 7.56 -14.03 -4.67
CA PHE A 120 8.14 -14.84 -3.59
C PHE A 120 8.33 -16.28 -4.04
N THR A 121 7.37 -16.84 -4.77
CA THR A 121 7.46 -18.19 -5.35
C THR A 121 8.64 -18.30 -6.32
N TYR A 122 8.83 -17.30 -7.20
CA TYR A 122 9.98 -17.22 -8.09
C TYR A 122 11.30 -17.14 -7.29
N MET A 123 11.39 -16.23 -6.32
CA MET A 123 12.56 -16.06 -5.46
C MET A 123 12.90 -17.33 -4.68
N LEU A 124 11.89 -18.05 -4.16
CA LEU A 124 12.08 -19.32 -3.49
C LEU A 124 12.69 -20.37 -4.42
N GLY A 125 12.28 -20.41 -5.68
CA GLY A 125 12.90 -21.27 -6.70
C GLY A 125 14.39 -20.96 -6.88
N GLU A 126 14.78 -19.69 -6.93
CA GLU A 126 16.21 -19.29 -7.00
C GLU A 126 16.97 -19.67 -5.73
N ALA A 127 16.36 -19.47 -4.55
CA ALA A 127 16.92 -19.88 -3.27
C ALA A 127 17.13 -21.40 -3.18
N GLU A 128 16.22 -22.20 -3.77
CA GLU A 128 16.33 -23.66 -3.87
C GLU A 128 17.51 -24.12 -4.75
N HIS A 129 18.03 -23.25 -5.63
CA HIS A 129 19.25 -23.46 -6.39
C HIS A 129 20.52 -22.99 -5.67
N GLY A 130 20.38 -22.38 -4.49
CA GLY A 130 21.49 -21.90 -3.66
C GLY A 130 21.69 -20.39 -3.69
N HIS A 131 20.82 -19.65 -4.38
CA HIS A 131 20.90 -18.20 -4.54
C HIS A 131 19.98 -17.51 -3.52
N LEU A 132 20.39 -17.46 -2.25
CA LEU A 132 19.58 -16.82 -1.20
C LEU A 132 19.49 -15.30 -1.45
N PRO A 133 18.32 -14.66 -1.31
CA PRO A 133 18.16 -13.23 -1.52
C PRO A 133 18.93 -12.41 -0.48
N VAL A 134 19.51 -11.29 -0.90
CA VAL A 134 20.25 -10.37 -0.02
C VAL A 134 19.72 -8.94 -0.18
N MET A 135 19.13 -8.42 0.90
CA MET A 135 18.57 -7.08 1.02
C MET A 135 19.44 -6.25 2.00
N GLY A 136 20.52 -5.64 1.51
CA GLY A 136 21.44 -4.88 2.35
C GLY A 136 22.33 -3.92 1.58
N ALA A 137 22.85 -2.91 2.30
CA ALA A 137 23.64 -1.80 1.75
C ALA A 137 24.98 -2.21 1.13
N GLU A 138 25.44 -3.44 1.40
CA GLU A 138 26.72 -3.99 0.95
C GLU A 138 26.69 -4.37 -0.54
N TYR A 139 25.50 -4.57 -1.12
CA TYR A 139 25.30 -5.04 -2.50
C TYR A 139 24.58 -3.99 -3.35
N ARG A 140 25.15 -2.77 -3.40
CA ARG A 140 24.59 -1.63 -4.14
C ARG A 140 24.73 -1.85 -5.66
N GLU A 141 23.64 -2.16 -6.32
CA GLU A 141 23.40 -1.68 -7.68
C GLU A 141 22.31 -0.60 -7.61
N GLU A 142 22.40 0.42 -8.46
CA GLU A 142 21.47 1.57 -8.51
C GLU A 142 20.02 1.18 -8.93
N TYR A 143 19.69 -0.10 -9.01
CA TYR A 143 18.52 -0.60 -9.73
C TYR A 143 17.59 -1.43 -8.83
N ARG A 144 16.42 -0.85 -8.50
CA ARG A 144 15.27 -1.50 -7.82
C ARG A 144 14.87 -2.85 -8.43
N GLU A 145 15.05 -2.99 -9.73
CA GLU A 145 14.59 -4.16 -10.50
C GLU A 145 15.41 -5.43 -10.25
N LYS A 146 16.55 -5.31 -9.55
CA LYS A 146 17.42 -6.44 -9.25
C LYS A 146 17.63 -6.57 -7.74
N LEU A 147 17.67 -7.82 -7.29
CA LEU A 147 18.03 -8.19 -5.94
C LEU A 147 19.26 -9.08 -5.97
N ALA A 148 20.27 -8.69 -5.20
CA ALA A 148 21.49 -9.48 -5.04
C ALA A 148 21.18 -10.82 -4.36
N THR A 149 22.08 -11.77 -4.56
CA THR A 149 22.03 -13.07 -3.88
C THR A 149 23.33 -13.39 -3.17
N THR A 150 23.32 -14.43 -2.35
CA THR A 150 24.55 -14.97 -1.73
C THR A 150 25.55 -15.53 -2.74
N THR A 151 25.19 -15.66 -4.01
CA THR A 151 26.10 -16.08 -5.08
C THR A 151 26.64 -14.86 -5.83
N PRO A 152 27.97 -14.63 -5.83
CA PRO A 152 28.56 -13.48 -6.51
C PRO A 152 28.15 -13.40 -7.99
N GLY A 153 27.71 -12.21 -8.42
CA GLY A 153 27.31 -11.94 -9.81
C GLY A 153 25.94 -12.50 -10.22
N VAL A 154 25.23 -13.19 -9.31
CA VAL A 154 23.86 -13.68 -9.56
C VAL A 154 22.86 -12.70 -8.97
N TRP A 155 22.00 -12.19 -9.85
CA TRP A 155 20.94 -11.25 -9.54
C TRP A 155 19.60 -11.84 -9.93
N ILE A 156 18.60 -11.67 -9.07
CA ILE A 156 17.22 -12.07 -9.34
C ILE A 156 16.35 -10.83 -9.50
N LYS A 157 15.13 -11.00 -10.05
CA LYS A 157 14.16 -9.90 -10.11
C LYS A 157 13.90 -9.33 -8.71
N GLY A 158 13.94 -8.02 -8.58
CA GLY A 158 13.60 -7.30 -7.35
C GLY A 158 12.15 -7.53 -6.93
N PRO A 159 11.84 -7.52 -5.62
CA PRO A 159 10.47 -7.68 -5.14
C PRO A 159 9.57 -6.52 -5.59
N PRO A 160 8.27 -6.77 -5.81
CA PRO A 160 7.27 -5.76 -6.15
C PRO A 160 6.87 -4.92 -4.91
N LEU A 161 7.85 -4.49 -4.13
CA LEU A 161 7.65 -3.73 -2.90
C LEU A 161 7.52 -2.23 -3.19
N PHE A 162 6.97 -1.51 -2.23
CA PHE A 162 6.79 -0.07 -2.31
C PHE A 162 8.11 0.67 -2.42
N SER A 163 8.10 1.74 -3.21
CA SER A 163 9.20 2.71 -3.23
C SER A 163 8.83 3.89 -2.35
N MET A 164 9.83 4.42 -1.64
CA MET A 164 9.72 5.76 -1.12
C MET A 164 9.64 6.76 -2.29
N VAL A 165 8.74 7.72 -2.19
CA VAL A 165 8.59 8.79 -3.17
C VAL A 165 9.00 10.10 -2.50
N ARG A 166 9.83 10.88 -3.18
CA ARG A 166 10.19 12.23 -2.75
C ARG A 166 9.38 13.25 -3.54
N VAL A 167 8.61 14.05 -2.83
CA VAL A 167 7.86 15.19 -3.40
C VAL A 167 8.41 16.45 -2.75
N ARG A 168 9.12 17.25 -3.54
CA ARG A 168 9.71 18.55 -3.16
C ARG A 168 10.50 18.54 -1.84
N GLY A 169 11.31 17.49 -1.66
CA GLY A 169 12.17 17.33 -0.48
C GLY A 169 11.51 16.60 0.69
N LYS A 170 10.20 16.35 0.65
CA LYS A 170 9.50 15.50 1.63
C LYS A 170 9.46 14.05 1.17
N THR A 171 9.71 13.13 2.09
CA THR A 171 9.68 11.68 1.83
C THR A 171 8.31 11.12 2.18
N TYR A 172 7.77 10.29 1.30
CA TYR A 172 6.52 9.56 1.46
C TYR A 172 6.75 8.09 1.17
N TYR A 173 5.90 7.25 1.71
CA TYR A 173 5.92 5.83 1.41
C TYR A 173 4.54 5.22 1.32
N PHE A 174 4.35 4.28 0.41
CA PHE A 174 3.08 3.60 0.30
C PHE A 174 2.88 2.58 1.42
N THR A 175 1.63 2.47 1.88
CA THR A 175 1.16 1.52 2.88
C THR A 175 -0.10 0.85 2.36
N SER A 176 -0.38 -0.36 2.85
CA SER A 176 -1.66 -0.99 2.60
C SER A 176 -2.81 -0.10 3.09
N PRO A 177 -3.99 -0.14 2.46
CA PRO A 177 -5.19 0.54 2.97
C PRO A 177 -5.50 0.09 4.42
N PRO A 178 -6.28 0.87 5.18
CA PRO A 178 -6.49 0.63 6.61
C PRO A 178 -7.20 -0.70 6.96
N HIS A 179 -7.66 -1.48 5.97
CA HIS A 179 -8.25 -2.82 6.11
C HIS A 179 -9.34 -2.86 7.20
N LEU A 180 -10.48 -2.28 6.87
CA LEU A 180 -11.62 -2.10 7.77
C LEU A 180 -12.06 -3.43 8.41
N LYS A 181 -12.34 -3.39 9.70
CA LYS A 181 -12.88 -4.51 10.47
C LYS A 181 -14.39 -4.36 10.64
N PRO A 182 -15.11 -5.47 10.91
CA PRO A 182 -16.52 -5.41 11.24
C PRO A 182 -16.77 -4.46 12.42
N GLY A 183 -17.54 -3.40 12.19
CA GLY A 183 -17.88 -2.36 13.18
C GLY A 183 -17.05 -1.09 13.11
N ASP A 184 -16.02 -1.02 12.24
CA ASP A 184 -15.27 0.21 12.01
C ASP A 184 -16.13 1.26 11.28
N ASP A 185 -15.97 2.54 11.66
CA ASP A 185 -16.55 3.64 10.91
C ASP A 185 -15.67 3.97 9.70
N TRP A 186 -16.10 3.49 8.54
CA TRP A 186 -15.37 3.65 7.29
C TRP A 186 -15.26 5.11 6.84
N HIS A 187 -16.12 6.03 7.32
CA HIS A 187 -16.02 7.46 7.00
C HIS A 187 -14.83 8.13 7.70
N GLU A 188 -14.38 7.59 8.83
CA GLU A 188 -13.31 8.17 9.64
C GLU A 188 -11.94 7.52 9.37
N ALA A 189 -11.93 6.38 8.66
CA ALA A 189 -10.77 5.50 8.51
C ALA A 189 -9.52 6.19 7.94
N TYR A 190 -9.69 7.21 7.09
CA TYR A 190 -8.59 7.93 6.46
C TYR A 190 -8.25 9.27 7.15
N LYS A 191 -9.05 9.74 8.12
CA LYS A 191 -8.85 11.08 8.70
C LYS A 191 -7.52 11.21 9.45
N SER A 192 -7.16 10.20 10.24
CA SER A 192 -5.89 10.18 10.96
C SER A 192 -4.69 10.24 9.99
N HIS A 193 -4.75 9.49 8.89
CA HIS A 193 -3.74 9.53 7.84
C HIS A 193 -3.62 10.92 7.20
N VAL A 194 -4.76 11.52 6.82
CA VAL A 194 -4.77 12.87 6.24
C VAL A 194 -4.20 13.90 7.22
N MET A 195 -4.56 13.83 8.50
CA MET A 195 -4.04 14.74 9.51
C MET A 195 -2.53 14.59 9.74
N MET A 196 -1.97 13.38 9.61
CA MET A 196 -0.52 13.17 9.66
C MET A 196 0.20 13.88 8.50
N TRP A 197 -0.45 14.03 7.35
CA TRP A 197 0.15 14.67 6.17
C TRP A 197 0.25 16.18 6.30
N GLN A 198 -0.70 16.80 7.01
CA GLN A 198 -0.71 18.23 7.26
C GLN A 198 0.52 18.68 8.06
N ASN A 199 0.99 17.83 8.98
CA ASN A 199 2.09 18.10 9.91
C ASN A 199 3.37 17.33 9.57
N ASN A 200 3.55 16.92 8.31
CA ASN A 200 4.71 16.14 7.88
C ASN A 200 5.99 16.98 7.90
N GLU A 201 6.62 17.03 9.07
CA GLU A 201 7.96 17.54 9.37
C GLU A 201 8.97 16.41 9.66
N ASP A 202 8.53 15.15 9.72
CA ASP A 202 9.36 14.01 10.14
C ASP A 202 10.27 13.53 9.00
N GLU A 203 11.57 13.44 9.29
CA GLU A 203 12.58 12.89 8.38
C GLU A 203 12.32 11.40 8.03
N ARG A 204 11.54 10.69 8.85
CA ARG A 204 11.18 9.27 8.64
C ARG A 204 10.21 9.05 7.49
N GLY A 205 9.62 10.11 6.94
CA GLY A 205 8.66 10.07 5.86
C GLY A 205 7.24 9.71 6.30
N CYS A 206 6.28 9.93 5.42
CA CYS A 206 4.85 9.86 5.76
C CYS A 206 4.09 8.76 4.99
N PRO A 207 3.25 7.95 5.67
CA PRO A 207 2.54 6.86 5.04
C PRO A 207 1.43 7.34 4.12
N LEU A 208 1.41 6.85 2.89
CA LEU A 208 0.38 7.08 1.87
C LEU A 208 -0.37 5.77 1.59
N PRO A 209 -1.70 5.71 1.75
CA PRO A 209 -2.47 4.52 1.45
C PRO A 209 -2.49 4.27 -0.05
N GLN A 210 -2.33 3.02 -0.45
CA GLN A 210 -2.56 2.64 -1.83
C GLN A 210 -4.05 2.65 -2.18
N TYR A 211 -4.32 2.80 -3.47
CA TYR A 211 -5.63 2.49 -4.01
C TYR A 211 -5.91 0.98 -3.83
N PRO A 212 -7.04 0.58 -3.21
CA PRO A 212 -7.34 -0.84 -2.97
C PRO A 212 -7.77 -1.54 -4.26
N VAL A 213 -6.82 -1.81 -5.16
CA VAL A 213 -7.05 -2.35 -6.53
C VAL A 213 -7.63 -3.77 -6.57
N ASP A 214 -7.40 -4.56 -5.53
CA ASP A 214 -7.75 -5.99 -5.48
C ASP A 214 -8.71 -6.33 -4.32
N THR A 215 -9.44 -5.33 -3.81
CA THR A 215 -10.49 -5.56 -2.80
C THR A 215 -11.85 -5.77 -3.44
N ALA A 216 -12.61 -6.75 -2.94
CA ALA A 216 -14.04 -6.86 -3.21
C ALA A 216 -14.88 -6.08 -2.17
N ASP A 217 -14.23 -5.48 -1.17
CA ASP A 217 -14.89 -4.74 -0.10
C ASP A 217 -15.26 -3.32 -0.55
N THR A 218 -16.56 -3.10 -0.74
CA THR A 218 -17.11 -1.80 -1.11
C THR A 218 -16.90 -0.73 -0.04
N PHE A 219 -16.79 -1.11 1.24
CA PHE A 219 -16.53 -0.15 2.32
C PHE A 219 -15.08 0.34 2.30
N GLU A 220 -14.13 -0.52 1.95
CA GLU A 220 -12.72 -0.14 1.84
C GLU A 220 -12.52 0.87 0.69
N LEU A 221 -13.20 0.64 -0.44
CA LEU A 221 -13.25 1.60 -1.55
C LEU A 221 -13.99 2.89 -1.19
N GLY A 222 -15.08 2.80 -0.43
CA GLY A 222 -15.79 3.96 0.11
C GLY A 222 -14.90 4.81 1.01
N ALA A 223 -14.21 4.18 1.97
CA ALA A 223 -13.30 4.82 2.91
C ALA A 223 -12.16 5.56 2.21
N TYR A 224 -11.60 4.92 1.18
CA TYR A 224 -10.60 5.55 0.31
C TYR A 224 -11.17 6.86 -0.28
N TRP A 225 -12.32 6.84 -0.94
CA TRP A 225 -12.87 8.06 -1.55
C TRP A 225 -13.35 9.13 -0.55
N GLU A 226 -13.86 8.74 0.63
CA GLU A 226 -14.11 9.70 1.72
C GLU A 226 -12.82 10.36 2.21
N GLY A 227 -11.73 9.59 2.29
CA GLY A 227 -10.39 10.12 2.56
C GLY A 227 -9.95 11.19 1.54
N ALA A 228 -10.25 10.98 0.25
CA ALA A 228 -9.97 11.96 -0.80
C ALA A 228 -10.77 13.25 -0.60
N ILE A 229 -12.07 13.14 -0.31
CA ILE A 229 -12.94 14.30 -0.03
C ILE A 229 -12.45 15.05 1.21
N TYR A 230 -12.09 14.33 2.26
CA TYR A 230 -11.54 14.92 3.48
C TYR A 230 -10.22 15.66 3.20
N TYR A 231 -9.32 15.08 2.40
CA TYR A 231 -8.10 15.75 1.97
C TYR A 231 -8.39 17.06 1.21
N ILE A 232 -9.34 17.02 0.26
CA ILE A 232 -9.74 18.18 -0.53
C ILE A 232 -10.20 19.33 0.37
N GLN A 233 -10.98 19.02 1.40
CA GLN A 233 -11.50 20.01 2.33
C GLN A 233 -10.45 20.52 3.31
N THR A 234 -9.69 19.62 3.94
CA THR A 234 -8.81 19.94 5.06
C THR A 234 -7.46 20.47 4.61
N ILE A 235 -6.85 19.84 3.60
CA ILE A 235 -5.49 20.17 3.15
C ILE A 235 -5.51 21.10 1.95
N LEU A 236 -6.35 20.84 0.95
CA LEU A 236 -6.48 21.74 -0.21
C LEU A 236 -7.40 22.94 0.07
N GLY A 237 -8.20 22.90 1.13
CA GLY A 237 -9.05 24.02 1.57
C GLY A 237 -10.32 24.23 0.74
N PHE A 238 -10.71 23.27 -0.12
CA PHE A 238 -11.91 23.40 -0.94
C PHE A 238 -13.14 22.87 -0.20
N THR A 239 -14.02 23.77 0.20
CA THR A 239 -15.35 23.43 0.75
C THR A 239 -16.46 23.45 -0.31
N ASP A 240 -16.12 23.84 -1.53
CA ASP A 240 -17.03 23.99 -2.66
C ASP A 240 -16.57 23.15 -3.85
N ILE A 241 -17.47 22.30 -4.36
CA ILE A 241 -17.19 21.35 -5.45
C ILE A 241 -16.79 22.11 -6.73
N ARG A 242 -17.51 23.18 -7.06
CA ARG A 242 -17.25 23.98 -8.27
C ARG A 242 -15.85 24.55 -8.24
N ARG A 243 -15.44 25.18 -7.13
CA ARG A 243 -14.08 25.72 -6.97
C ARG A 243 -12.99 24.66 -7.10
N PHE A 244 -13.18 23.49 -6.50
CA PHE A 244 -12.23 22.38 -6.63
C PHE A 244 -12.10 21.92 -8.09
N LEU A 245 -13.23 21.68 -8.77
CA LEU A 245 -13.25 21.23 -10.16
C LEU A 245 -12.64 22.26 -11.12
N SER A 246 -12.90 23.55 -10.92
CA SER A 246 -12.22 24.60 -11.70
C SER A 246 -10.71 24.63 -11.44
N ALA A 247 -10.28 24.50 -10.18
CA ALA A 247 -8.85 24.48 -9.84
C ALA A 247 -8.11 23.27 -10.42
N MET A 248 -8.79 22.12 -10.56
CA MET A 248 -8.27 20.93 -11.23
C MET A 248 -7.93 21.17 -12.70
N GLU A 249 -8.68 22.04 -13.39
CA GLU A 249 -8.51 22.34 -14.81
C GLU A 249 -7.44 23.42 -15.06
N VAL A 250 -7.26 24.34 -14.11
CA VAL A 250 -6.22 25.38 -14.21
C VAL A 250 -4.88 24.78 -13.84
N GLY A 251 -4.11 24.35 -14.85
CA GLY A 251 -2.78 23.74 -14.69
C GLY A 251 -1.66 24.68 -14.23
N SER A 252 -1.94 25.74 -13.48
CA SER A 252 -0.92 26.63 -12.90
C SER A 252 -0.08 25.93 -11.84
N GLU A 253 1.04 26.55 -11.43
CA GLU A 253 1.97 26.04 -10.41
C GLU A 253 1.23 25.40 -9.23
N ARG A 254 1.24 24.07 -9.21
CA ARG A 254 0.59 23.27 -8.17
C ARG A 254 1.44 23.34 -6.91
N SER A 255 0.80 23.33 -5.75
CA SER A 255 1.51 23.21 -4.48
C SER A 255 1.87 21.75 -4.19
N ASP A 256 2.73 21.51 -3.21
CA ASP A 256 3.13 20.16 -2.80
C ASP A 256 1.93 19.32 -2.36
N GLN A 257 0.90 19.96 -1.80
CA GLN A 257 -0.35 19.29 -1.42
C GLN A 257 -1.09 18.73 -2.63
N TRP A 258 -1.08 19.44 -3.76
CA TRP A 258 -1.64 18.92 -5.00
C TRP A 258 -0.84 17.74 -5.53
N ASP A 259 0.50 17.83 -5.48
CA ASP A 259 1.38 16.73 -5.91
C ASP A 259 1.11 15.46 -5.09
N VAL A 260 0.97 15.59 -3.76
CA VAL A 260 0.58 14.47 -2.87
C VAL A 260 -0.85 13.98 -3.16
N PHE A 261 -1.80 14.89 -3.39
CA PHE A 261 -3.17 14.52 -3.75
C PHE A 261 -3.20 13.63 -4.99
N PHE A 262 -2.49 14.00 -6.07
CA PHE A 262 -2.42 13.17 -7.27
C PHE A 262 -1.66 11.87 -7.05
N LEU A 263 -0.59 11.90 -6.25
CA LEU A 263 0.20 10.71 -5.93
C LEU A 263 -0.64 9.63 -5.23
N VAL A 264 -1.54 10.04 -4.32
CA VAL A 264 -2.43 9.10 -3.60
C VAL A 264 -3.65 8.75 -4.43
N TRP A 265 -4.39 9.77 -4.87
CA TRP A 265 -5.78 9.63 -5.36
C TRP A 265 -5.88 9.45 -6.87
N ASN A 266 -4.74 9.47 -7.59
CA ASN A 266 -4.66 9.20 -9.02
C ASN A 266 -3.50 8.25 -9.41
N SER A 267 -2.98 7.47 -8.46
CA SER A 267 -1.84 6.56 -8.68
C SER A 267 -2.02 5.58 -9.85
N GLU A 268 -3.26 5.17 -10.12
CA GLU A 268 -3.70 4.20 -11.14
C GLU A 268 -4.60 4.86 -12.21
N GLY A 269 -4.63 6.20 -12.27
CA GLY A 269 -5.55 6.93 -13.17
C GLY A 269 -7.02 6.95 -12.72
N GLN A 270 -7.29 6.54 -11.48
CA GLN A 270 -8.62 6.36 -10.90
C GLN A 270 -9.33 7.68 -10.52
N LEU A 271 -8.64 8.83 -10.49
CA LEU A 271 -9.24 10.09 -10.04
C LEU A 271 -10.41 10.54 -10.91
N ILE A 272 -10.43 10.14 -12.19
CA ILE A 272 -11.52 10.41 -13.13
C ILE A 272 -12.90 10.05 -12.55
N TYR A 273 -12.95 9.02 -11.72
CA TYR A 273 -14.20 8.56 -11.12
C TYR A 273 -14.71 9.50 -10.03
N LEU A 274 -13.83 9.99 -9.15
CA LEU A 274 -14.18 10.98 -8.14
C LEU A 274 -14.62 12.29 -8.81
N ILE A 275 -13.90 12.73 -9.84
CA ILE A 275 -14.24 13.95 -10.61
C ILE A 275 -15.66 13.83 -11.17
N ALA A 276 -15.98 12.70 -11.79
CA ALA A 276 -17.29 12.51 -12.39
C ALA A 276 -18.42 12.38 -11.34
N PHE A 277 -18.14 11.75 -10.18
CA PHE A 277 -19.05 11.78 -9.04
C PHE A 277 -19.34 13.22 -8.56
N LEU A 278 -18.30 14.03 -8.39
CA LEU A 278 -18.41 15.43 -7.96
C LEU A 278 -19.16 16.27 -8.99
N LEU A 279 -18.94 16.06 -10.30
CA LEU A 279 -19.69 16.72 -11.37
C LEU A 279 -21.18 16.38 -11.33
N ARG A 280 -21.54 15.10 -11.13
CA ARG A 280 -22.95 14.70 -10.97
C ARG A 280 -23.60 15.40 -9.78
N ARG A 281 -22.90 15.49 -8.65
CA ARG A 281 -23.37 16.22 -7.46
C ARG A 281 -23.55 17.70 -7.73
N LEU A 282 -22.58 18.33 -8.37
CA LEU A 282 -22.63 19.73 -8.79
C LEU A 282 -23.87 20.00 -9.66
N LEU A 283 -24.14 19.14 -10.64
CA LEU A 283 -25.25 19.30 -11.59
C LEU A 283 -26.63 18.95 -11.00
N ALA A 284 -26.67 18.05 -10.01
CA ALA A 284 -27.90 17.60 -9.34
C ALA A 284 -28.41 18.57 -8.26
N GLU A 285 -27.56 19.48 -7.75
CA GLU A 285 -27.91 20.43 -6.68
C GLU A 285 -27.90 21.89 -7.21
N PRO A 286 -28.77 22.26 -8.18
CA PRO A 286 -28.72 23.55 -8.86
C PRO A 286 -28.90 24.74 -7.91
N HIS A 287 -29.68 24.57 -6.84
CA HIS A 287 -29.94 25.61 -5.84
C HIS A 287 -28.72 25.89 -4.94
N LYS A 288 -27.80 24.93 -4.78
CA LYS A 288 -26.63 25.08 -3.91
C LYS A 288 -25.47 25.78 -4.61
N TYR A 289 -25.28 25.49 -5.90
CA TYR A 289 -24.09 25.93 -6.64
C TYR A 289 -24.34 27.08 -7.63
N ALA A 290 -25.61 27.42 -7.90
CA ALA A 290 -26.02 28.56 -8.72
C ALA A 290 -25.21 28.71 -10.02
N LEU A 291 -25.25 27.67 -10.86
CA LEU A 291 -24.53 27.63 -12.14
C LEU A 291 -25.25 28.44 -13.22
N GLU A 292 -24.49 29.26 -13.95
CA GLU A 292 -24.99 29.90 -15.18
C GLU A 292 -25.26 28.84 -16.27
N PRO A 293 -26.19 29.08 -17.22
CA PRO A 293 -26.53 28.10 -18.25
C PRO A 293 -25.33 27.61 -19.07
N SER A 294 -24.43 28.51 -19.48
CA SER A 294 -23.23 28.15 -20.25
C SER A 294 -22.22 27.34 -19.44
N GLU A 295 -22.11 27.61 -18.13
CA GLU A 295 -21.26 26.84 -17.22
C GLU A 295 -21.85 25.45 -16.97
N ARG A 296 -23.18 25.37 -16.83
CA ARG A 296 -23.89 24.09 -16.71
C ARG A 296 -23.66 23.23 -17.96
N ASP A 297 -23.83 23.80 -19.15
CA ASP A 297 -23.61 23.10 -20.42
C ASP A 297 -22.16 22.59 -20.53
N TYR A 298 -21.19 23.40 -20.10
CA TYR A 298 -19.79 23.00 -20.04
C TYR A 298 -19.58 21.78 -19.13
N TRP A 299 -20.08 21.82 -17.90
CA TRP A 299 -19.93 20.71 -16.96
C TRP A 299 -20.68 19.45 -17.39
N GLU A 300 -21.84 19.58 -18.05
CA GLU A 300 -22.57 18.45 -18.63
C GLU A 300 -21.81 17.80 -19.79
N GLN A 301 -21.15 18.59 -20.65
CA GLN A 301 -20.29 18.07 -21.71
C GLN A 301 -19.06 17.38 -21.13
N ARG A 302 -18.45 17.98 -20.09
CA ARG A 302 -17.30 17.41 -19.40
C ARG A 302 -17.65 16.07 -18.75
N LEU A 303 -18.78 15.96 -18.06
CA LEU A 303 -19.26 14.72 -17.47
C LEU A 303 -19.45 13.63 -18.53
N ARG A 304 -20.12 13.95 -19.65
CA ARG A 304 -20.29 13.01 -20.78
C ARG A 304 -18.97 12.52 -21.36
N SER A 305 -17.97 13.40 -21.46
CA SER A 305 -16.61 13.05 -21.92
C SER A 305 -15.88 12.11 -20.95
N LEU A 306 -16.03 12.30 -19.64
CA LEU A 306 -15.41 11.43 -18.64
C LEU A 306 -16.11 10.06 -18.62
N GLU A 307 -17.44 10.03 -18.68
CA GLU A 307 -18.22 8.80 -18.71
C GLU A 307 -17.88 7.93 -19.94
N SER A 308 -17.68 8.53 -21.11
CA SER A 308 -17.25 7.77 -22.28
C SER A 308 -15.85 7.17 -22.12
N GLN A 309 -14.94 7.83 -21.40
CA GLN A 309 -13.60 7.32 -21.11
C GLN A 309 -13.60 6.19 -20.07
N THR A 310 -14.44 6.30 -19.03
CA THR A 310 -14.49 5.33 -17.93
C THR A 310 -15.08 3.98 -18.34
N HIS A 311 -15.89 3.94 -19.40
CA HIS A 311 -16.42 2.70 -19.97
C HIS A 311 -15.36 1.80 -20.63
N HIS A 312 -14.15 2.30 -20.94
CA HIS A 312 -13.16 1.57 -21.72
C HIS A 312 -12.09 0.82 -20.93
N HIS A 313 -11.44 1.43 -19.92
CA HIS A 313 -10.20 0.84 -19.37
C HIS A 313 -10.44 -0.26 -18.32
N TRP A 314 -11.28 0.00 -17.31
CA TRP A 314 -11.43 -0.90 -16.14
C TRP A 314 -12.58 -1.91 -16.26
N VAL A 315 -13.61 -1.58 -17.05
CA VAL A 315 -14.68 -2.53 -17.42
C VAL A 315 -14.12 -3.69 -18.23
N GLN A 316 -13.10 -3.43 -19.06
CA GLN A 316 -12.41 -4.47 -19.83
C GLN A 316 -11.44 -5.31 -18.97
N SER A 317 -10.92 -4.77 -17.87
CA SER A 317 -9.97 -5.46 -16.99
C SER A 317 -10.61 -6.27 -15.86
N GLY A 318 -11.94 -6.18 -15.68
CA GLY A 318 -12.69 -7.07 -14.79
C GLY A 318 -12.47 -6.85 -13.28
N ARG A 319 -11.90 -5.70 -12.86
CA ARG A 319 -11.66 -5.36 -11.45
C ARG A 319 -12.71 -4.34 -10.94
N PRO A 320 -13.56 -4.66 -9.94
CA PRO A 320 -14.57 -3.75 -9.41
C PRO A 320 -14.25 -3.19 -8.00
N PRO A 321 -14.84 -2.05 -7.58
CA PRO A 321 -15.25 -0.99 -8.49
C PRO A 321 -15.02 0.47 -8.03
N ASN A 322 -14.65 1.30 -9.01
CA ASN A 322 -15.57 2.28 -9.59
C ASN A 322 -16.68 2.79 -8.63
N PRO A 323 -16.69 4.07 -8.20
CA PRO A 323 -17.74 4.65 -7.37
C PRO A 323 -19.13 4.65 -8.00
N TYR A 324 -19.29 4.13 -9.22
CA TYR A 324 -20.54 3.98 -9.96
C TYR A 324 -21.30 2.66 -9.72
N TYR A 325 -20.84 1.76 -8.84
CA TYR A 325 -21.50 0.45 -8.67
C TYR A 325 -22.81 0.51 -7.87
N GLY A 326 -23.93 0.90 -8.51
CA GLY A 326 -25.30 0.72 -7.94
C GLY A 326 -26.32 1.88 -8.02
N GLY A 327 -26.12 2.93 -8.83
CA GLY A 327 -27.13 4.00 -9.01
C GLY A 327 -26.64 5.43 -8.79
N GLY A 328 -27.48 6.33 -8.27
CA GLY A 328 -27.21 7.77 -8.15
C GLY A 328 -26.19 8.20 -7.08
N ASN A 329 -25.92 7.34 -6.08
CA ASN A 329 -24.84 7.48 -5.09
C ASN A 329 -24.47 6.12 -4.49
N PRO A 330 -23.79 5.24 -5.24
CA PRO A 330 -23.67 3.84 -4.86
C PRO A 330 -22.71 3.55 -3.70
N LEU A 331 -21.72 4.42 -3.48
CA LEU A 331 -20.79 4.32 -2.36
C LEU A 331 -21.23 5.12 -1.12
N HIS A 332 -22.45 5.69 -1.11
CA HIS A 332 -22.92 6.56 -0.03
C HIS A 332 -21.98 7.74 0.32
N LEU A 333 -21.15 8.17 -0.63
CA LEU A 333 -20.17 9.23 -0.42
C LEU A 333 -20.87 10.57 -0.12
N GLY A 334 -20.29 11.34 0.80
CA GLY A 334 -20.67 12.72 1.07
C GLY A 334 -21.22 13.01 2.46
N LEU A 335 -21.15 12.07 3.43
CA LEU A 335 -21.44 12.39 4.83
C LEU A 335 -20.49 13.48 5.36
N ILE A 336 -19.21 13.41 4.95
CA ILE A 336 -18.22 14.46 5.21
C ILE A 336 -18.61 15.80 4.55
N LEU A 337 -19.30 15.78 3.40
CA LEU A 337 -19.81 16.99 2.74
C LEU A 337 -20.98 17.63 3.50
N THR A 338 -21.69 16.87 4.35
CA THR A 338 -22.85 17.35 5.14
C THR A 338 -22.49 17.85 6.54
N GLY A 339 -21.41 17.35 7.15
CA GLY A 339 -21.05 17.64 8.55
C GLY A 339 -20.41 19.00 8.82
N LEU A 340 -20.22 19.85 7.81
CA LEU A 340 -19.55 21.14 7.92
C LEU A 340 -20.50 22.35 7.81
N SER A 341 -21.81 22.16 8.05
CA SER A 341 -22.72 23.30 8.17
C SER A 341 -22.40 24.09 9.45
N LYS A 342 -21.56 25.12 9.30
CA LYS A 342 -21.32 26.33 10.13
C LYS A 342 -21.17 26.26 11.65
N ASP A 343 -21.45 25.17 12.36
CA ASP A 343 -21.53 25.20 13.83
C ASP A 343 -20.38 24.49 14.59
N ASN A 344 -19.44 23.83 13.92
CA ASN A 344 -18.34 23.10 14.60
C ASN A 344 -16.94 23.73 14.47
N LEU A 345 -16.86 25.02 14.12
CA LEU A 345 -15.61 25.80 14.21
C LEU A 345 -15.64 26.72 15.44
N VAL A 346 -15.90 26.15 16.61
CA VAL A 346 -15.49 26.72 17.90
C VAL A 346 -15.01 25.56 18.77
N ASN A 347 -13.70 25.49 18.97
CA ASN A 347 -12.95 24.57 19.82
C ASN A 347 -12.59 23.19 19.24
N ALA A 348 -11.45 23.12 18.57
CA ALA A 348 -10.48 22.03 18.70
C ALA A 348 -9.06 22.60 18.51
#